data_AF-A0A0N8JVL1-F1
#
_entry.id   AF-A0A0N8JVL1-F1
#
_cell.length_a   1.000
_cell.length_b   1.000
_cell.length_c   1.000
_cell.angle_alpha   90.00
_cell.angle_beta   90.00
_cell.angle_gamma   90.00
#
_symmetry.space_group_name_H-M   'P 1'
#
loop_
_entity.id
_entity.type
_entity.pdbx_description
1 polymer ?
#
loop_
_entity_poly.entity_id
_entity_poly.type
_entity_poly.pdbx_seq_one_letter_code
_entity_poly.pdbx_strand_id
1 'polypeptide(L)'
;KLTVVLVLATLISTFGSSFQYGYNVAVVNSPAPFMQQFYNQTYQDRYGDSIEDSLLTLLWSLSVSMFPLGGFIGSLMVGPLVNKLGRKGTLLFNNIFSVIPAIMMGTSEVAKSFEIIIIARILVGICAGLSSNVVPMYLGELSPKNLRGAIGIVPQLFITVGILTAQVFGLRHLLGNNTGWPIMLALTGIPAIVELLMLPFFPESPRYMLIQKGNTEKARR
;
A
#
# COMPACT_ATOMS: atom_id res chain seq x y z
N LYS A 1 -28.70 -10.34 -2.40
CA LYS A 1 -28.83 -9.81 -1.02
C LYS A 1 -27.43 -9.46 -0.52
N LEU A 2 -27.29 -8.49 0.38
CA LEU A 2 -26.01 -8.20 1.01
C LEU A 2 -25.69 -9.35 1.97
N THR A 3 -24.71 -10.19 1.62
CA THR A 3 -24.28 -11.29 2.50
C THR A 3 -23.20 -10.75 3.45
N VAL A 4 -23.19 -11.21 4.70
CA VAL A 4 -22.15 -10.83 5.68
C VAL A 4 -20.73 -11.06 5.13
N VAL A 5 -20.55 -12.13 4.36
CA VAL A 5 -19.29 -12.46 3.67
C VAL A 5 -18.86 -11.37 2.68
N LEU A 6 -19.79 -10.75 1.96
CA LEU A 6 -19.50 -9.68 1.00
C LEU A 6 -19.06 -8.39 1.73
N VAL A 7 -19.69 -8.07 2.86
CA VAL A 7 -19.32 -6.91 3.68
C VAL A 7 -17.93 -7.10 4.26
N LEU A 8 -17.66 -8.27 4.84
CA LEU A 8 -16.34 -8.57 5.41
C LEU A 8 -15.24 -8.61 4.33
N ALA A 9 -15.48 -9.24 3.18
CA ALA A 9 -14.55 -9.21 2.05
C ALA A 9 -14.26 -7.78 1.60
N THR A 10 -15.30 -6.94 1.54
CA THR A 10 -15.15 -5.53 1.18
C THR A 10 -14.27 -4.80 2.18
N LEU A 11 -14.62 -4.85 3.47
CA LEU A 11 -13.90 -4.16 4.52
C LEU A 11 -12.43 -4.59 4.60
N ILE A 12 -12.16 -5.90 4.49
CA ILE A 12 -10.80 -6.44 4.61
C ILE A 12 -9.96 -6.07 3.40
N SER A 13 -10.50 -6.19 2.18
CA SER A 13 -9.79 -5.78 0.98
C SER A 13 -9.55 -4.27 0.92
N THR A 14 -10.51 -3.45 1.35
CA THR A 14 -10.30 -1.99 1.40
C THR A 14 -9.36 -1.57 2.51
N PHE A 15 -9.36 -2.28 3.64
CA PHE A 15 -8.47 -1.99 4.76
C PHE A 15 -7.02 -2.40 4.49
N GLY A 16 -6.77 -3.58 3.91
CA GLY A 16 -5.40 -4.00 3.64
C GLY A 16 -4.74 -3.22 2.50
N SER A 17 -5.52 -2.84 1.50
CA SER A 17 -5.00 -2.25 0.27
C SER A 17 -5.29 -0.76 0.14
N SER A 18 -6.56 -0.34 0.17
CA SER A 18 -6.94 1.07 -0.10
C SER A 18 -6.55 2.00 1.05
N PHE A 19 -6.70 1.58 2.29
CA PHE A 19 -6.18 2.32 3.44
C PHE A 19 -4.65 2.41 3.39
N GLN A 20 -3.98 1.32 3.02
CA GLN A 20 -2.53 1.32 2.87
C GLN A 20 -2.06 2.30 1.78
N TYR A 21 -2.77 2.40 0.66
CA TYR A 21 -2.53 3.43 -0.36
C TYR A 21 -2.59 4.83 0.26
N GLY A 22 -3.69 5.16 0.95
CA GLY A 22 -3.87 6.48 1.58
C GLY A 22 -2.82 6.78 2.64
N TYR A 23 -2.47 5.78 3.45
CA TYR A 23 -1.43 5.88 4.46
C TYR A 23 -0.08 6.24 3.83
N ASN A 24 0.37 5.50 2.81
CA ASN A 24 1.66 5.75 2.16
C ASN A 24 1.75 7.08 1.41
N VAL A 25 0.62 7.66 1.01
CA VAL A 25 0.56 9.02 0.42
C VAL A 25 0.91 10.08 1.46
N ALA A 26 0.35 9.98 2.67
CA ALA A 26 0.47 11.02 3.69
C ALA A 26 1.57 10.78 4.72
N VAL A 27 2.04 9.53 4.89
CA VAL A 27 3.03 9.14 5.92
C VAL A 27 4.35 9.89 5.79
N VAL A 28 4.72 10.35 4.59
CA VAL A 28 5.97 11.07 4.35
C VAL A 28 5.90 12.56 4.68
N ASN A 29 4.69 13.11 4.85
CA ASN A 29 4.52 14.57 5.01
C ASN A 29 4.92 15.03 6.42
N SER A 30 4.42 14.36 7.46
CA SER A 30 4.70 14.77 8.85
C SER A 30 6.15 14.54 9.29
N PRO A 31 6.82 13.41 8.97
CA PRO A 31 8.21 13.18 9.33
C PRO A 31 9.22 13.75 8.33
N ALA A 32 8.79 14.52 7.31
CA ALA A 32 9.67 15.13 6.32
C ALA A 32 10.92 15.83 6.90
N PRO A 33 10.81 16.73 7.91
CA PRO A 33 11.99 17.39 8.46
C PRO A 33 12.95 16.42 9.17
N PHE A 34 12.43 15.39 9.86
CA PHE A 34 13.26 14.38 10.53
C PHE A 34 13.95 13.46 9.52
N MET A 35 13.26 13.08 8.44
CA MET A 35 13.86 12.30 7.37
C MET A 35 14.93 13.11 6.62
N GLN A 36 14.72 14.40 6.38
CA GLN A 36 15.74 15.26 5.77
C GLN A 36 16.97 15.41 6.68
N GLN A 37 16.78 15.52 8.00
CA GLN A 37 17.88 15.48 8.97
C GLN A 37 18.64 14.14 8.92
N PHE A 38 17.92 13.02 8.84
CA PHE A 38 18.54 11.69 8.68
C PHE A 38 19.35 11.58 7.39
N TYR A 39 18.88 12.16 6.28
CA TYR A 39 19.62 12.17 5.01
C TYR A 39 20.92 12.97 5.14
N ASN A 40 20.85 14.15 5.75
CA ASN A 40 22.03 14.98 5.99
C ASN A 40 23.05 14.27 6.91
N GLN A 41 22.57 13.69 8.02
CA GLN A 41 23.42 12.98 8.97
C GLN A 41 24.08 11.73 8.35
N THR A 42 23.33 10.98 7.54
CA THR A 42 23.87 9.83 6.79
C THR A 42 24.91 10.25 5.76
N TYR A 43 24.71 11.38 5.08
CA TYR A 43 25.66 11.90 4.11
C TYR A 43 26.95 12.36 4.79
N GLN A 44 26.83 13.09 5.90
CA GLN A 44 27.95 13.54 6.70
C GLN A 44 28.77 12.37 7.27
N ASP A 45 28.12 11.31 7.75
CA ASP A 45 28.78 10.08 8.22
C ASP A 45 29.60 9.40 7.11
N ARG A 46 29.22 9.55 5.83
CA ARG A 46 29.87 8.89 4.68
C ARG A 46 30.95 9.74 4.01
N TYR A 47 30.72 11.04 3.87
CA TYR A 47 31.55 11.93 3.07
C TYR A 47 32.29 12.99 3.90
N GLY A 48 31.97 13.13 5.19
CA GLY A 48 32.59 14.11 6.09
C GLY A 48 32.04 15.54 5.97
N ASP A 49 31.36 15.84 4.86
CA ASP A 49 30.75 17.15 4.59
C ASP A 49 29.22 17.12 4.76
N SER A 50 28.65 18.27 5.14
CA SER A 50 27.19 18.45 5.16
C SER A 50 26.63 18.50 3.74
N ILE A 51 25.45 17.91 3.54
CA ILE A 51 24.80 17.93 2.23
C ILE A 51 24.41 19.36 1.84
N GLU A 52 24.55 19.71 0.56
CA GLU A 52 24.04 20.98 0.03
C GLU A 52 22.49 20.99 0.05
N ASP A 53 21.88 22.11 0.43
CA ASP A 53 20.41 22.26 0.51
C ASP A 53 19.70 21.93 -0.80
N SER A 54 20.34 22.24 -1.94
CA SER A 54 19.84 21.94 -3.28
C SER A 54 19.76 20.43 -3.53
N LEU A 55 20.83 19.69 -3.17
CA LEU A 55 20.92 18.24 -3.28
C LEU A 55 19.98 17.53 -2.31
N LEU A 56 19.82 18.02 -1.08
CA LEU A 56 18.87 17.49 -0.11
C LEU A 56 17.43 17.59 -0.63
N THR A 57 17.07 18.76 -1.17
CA THR A 57 15.75 19.00 -1.75
C THR A 57 15.51 18.07 -2.95
N LEU A 58 16.53 17.85 -3.79
CA LEU A 58 16.45 16.94 -4.93
C LEU A 58 16.26 15.47 -4.48
N LEU A 59 17.06 14.98 -3.53
CA LEU A 59 16.95 13.62 -3.00
C LEU A 59 15.61 13.37 -2.31
N TRP A 60 15.13 14.34 -1.55
CA TRP A 60 13.82 14.28 -0.92
C TRP A 60 12.70 14.24 -1.96
N SER A 61 12.75 15.13 -2.95
CA SER A 61 11.78 15.16 -4.05
C SER A 61 11.77 13.86 -4.85
N LEU A 62 12.95 13.28 -5.08
CA LEU A 62 13.11 11.96 -5.69
C LEU A 62 12.42 10.88 -4.83
N SER A 63 12.67 10.85 -3.53
CA SER A 63 12.09 9.87 -2.59
C SER A 63 10.55 9.91 -2.59
N VAL A 64 9.96 11.11 -2.67
CA VAL A 64 8.50 11.29 -2.70
C VAL A 64 7.92 10.92 -4.08
N SER A 65 8.55 11.35 -5.17
CA SER A 65 8.08 11.12 -6.56
C SER A 65 8.26 9.68 -7.06
N MET A 66 9.14 8.90 -6.43
CA MET A 66 9.31 7.48 -6.77
C MET A 66 8.08 6.63 -6.42
N PHE A 67 7.25 7.06 -5.46
CA PHE A 67 5.99 6.38 -5.12
C PHE A 67 4.97 6.37 -6.28
N PRO A 68 4.57 7.52 -6.87
CA PRO A 68 3.67 7.51 -8.02
C PRO A 68 4.31 6.87 -9.26
N LEU A 69 5.62 6.94 -9.44
CA LEU A 69 6.32 6.22 -10.52
C LEU A 69 6.17 4.70 -10.36
N GLY A 70 6.36 4.18 -9.14
CA GLY A 70 6.06 2.78 -8.82
C GLY A 70 4.59 2.45 -9.09
N GLY A 71 3.67 3.35 -8.72
CA GLY A 71 2.24 3.19 -8.98
C GLY A 71 1.87 3.08 -10.46
N PHE A 72 2.55 3.85 -11.32
CA PHE A 72 2.42 3.74 -12.78
C PHE A 72 2.84 2.34 -13.27
N ILE A 73 4.01 1.86 -12.85
CA ILE A 73 4.52 0.52 -13.21
C ILE A 73 3.55 -0.57 -12.70
N GLY A 74 3.11 -0.47 -11.44
CA GLY A 74 2.17 -1.41 -10.83
C GLY A 74 0.83 -1.47 -11.55
N SER A 75 0.33 -0.32 -12.04
CA SER A 75 -0.92 -0.23 -12.79
C SER A 75 -0.85 -0.95 -14.15
N LEU A 76 0.30 -0.90 -14.84
CA LEU A 76 0.52 -1.63 -16.09
C LEU A 76 0.55 -3.15 -15.88
N MET A 77 1.03 -3.61 -14.72
CA MET A 77 1.12 -5.04 -14.39
C MET A 77 -0.23 -5.67 -14.01
N VAL A 78 -1.28 -4.89 -13.74
CA VAL A 78 -2.60 -5.38 -13.31
C VAL A 78 -3.18 -6.39 -14.31
N GLY A 79 -3.19 -6.06 -15.60
CA GLY A 79 -3.82 -6.88 -16.65
C GLY A 79 -3.33 -8.34 -16.67
N PRO A 80 -2.02 -8.58 -16.89
CA PRO A 80 -1.50 -9.95 -16.92
C PRO A 80 -1.63 -10.67 -15.57
N LEU A 81 -1.43 -9.98 -14.44
CA LEU A 81 -1.51 -10.59 -13.12
C LEU A 81 -2.92 -11.06 -12.78
N VAL A 82 -3.92 -10.20 -13.02
CA VAL A 82 -5.33 -10.50 -12.71
C VAL A 82 -5.89 -11.61 -13.60
N ASN A 83 -5.40 -11.70 -14.84
CA ASN A 83 -5.79 -12.76 -15.77
C ASN A 83 -5.12 -14.10 -15.43
N LYS A 84 -3.88 -14.11 -14.92
CA LYS A 84 -3.14 -15.34 -14.62
C LYS A 84 -3.43 -15.90 -13.22
N LEU A 85 -3.41 -15.04 -12.21
CA LEU A 85 -3.54 -15.40 -10.79
C LEU A 85 -4.97 -15.25 -10.25
N GLY A 86 -5.87 -14.64 -11.03
CA GLY A 86 -7.17 -14.20 -10.54
C GLY A 86 -7.07 -12.99 -9.61
N ARG A 87 -8.20 -12.38 -9.29
CA ARG A 87 -8.23 -11.11 -8.53
C ARG A 87 -7.72 -11.30 -7.10
N LYS A 88 -8.23 -12.33 -6.42
CA LYS A 88 -7.81 -12.70 -5.06
C LYS A 88 -6.33 -13.12 -5.01
N GLY A 89 -5.87 -13.92 -5.98
CA GLY A 89 -4.47 -14.33 -6.06
C GLY A 89 -3.53 -13.15 -6.28
N THR A 90 -3.93 -12.18 -7.11
CA THR A 90 -3.18 -10.93 -7.28
C THR A 90 -3.12 -10.11 -5.99
N LEU A 91 -4.22 -9.97 -5.23
CA LEU A 91 -4.21 -9.27 -3.95
C LEU A 91 -3.32 -9.97 -2.91
N LEU A 92 -3.39 -11.30 -2.81
CA LEU A 92 -2.51 -12.08 -1.91
C LEU A 92 -1.03 -11.90 -2.28
N PHE A 93 -0.69 -12.02 -3.56
CA PHE A 93 0.67 -11.80 -4.05
C PHE A 93 1.15 -10.38 -3.72
N ASN A 94 0.29 -9.39 -3.92
CA ASN A 94 0.58 -8.00 -3.61
C ASN A 94 0.88 -7.79 -2.12
N ASN A 95 0.10 -8.40 -1.23
CA ASN A 95 0.29 -8.25 0.20
C ASN A 95 1.59 -8.88 0.70
N ILE A 96 1.96 -10.06 0.17
CA ILE A 96 3.29 -10.66 0.45
C ILE A 96 4.39 -9.71 -0.02
N PHE A 97 4.27 -9.18 -1.23
CA PHE A 97 5.25 -8.26 -1.79
C PHE A 97 5.32 -6.96 -1.00
N SER A 98 4.21 -6.49 -0.44
CA SER A 98 4.13 -5.25 0.33
C SER A 98 4.76 -5.33 1.74
N VAL A 99 5.00 -6.53 2.28
CA VAL A 99 5.73 -6.70 3.55
C VAL A 99 7.21 -6.33 3.37
N ILE A 100 7.79 -6.60 2.20
CA ILE A 100 9.19 -6.31 1.88
C ILE A 100 9.52 -4.82 2.04
N PRO A 101 8.84 -3.86 1.37
CA PRO A 101 9.12 -2.45 1.54
C PRO A 101 8.81 -1.95 2.95
N ALA A 102 7.84 -2.53 3.66
CA ALA A 102 7.56 -2.17 5.06
C ALA A 102 8.76 -2.49 5.97
N ILE A 103 9.35 -3.67 5.81
CA ILE A 103 10.57 -4.07 6.53
C ILE A 103 11.74 -3.17 6.12
N MET A 104 11.95 -2.93 4.83
CA MET A 104 13.03 -2.07 4.34
C MET A 104 12.93 -0.64 4.89
N MET A 105 11.73 -0.06 4.98
CA MET A 105 11.54 1.25 5.58
C MET A 105 11.77 1.22 7.09
N GLY A 106 11.35 0.16 7.79
CA GLY A 106 11.58 0.00 9.22
C GLY A 106 13.05 -0.19 9.60
N THR A 107 13.84 -0.85 8.76
CA THR A 107 15.28 -1.08 9.00
C THR A 107 16.17 0.05 8.45
N SER A 108 15.59 1.06 7.80
CA SER A 108 16.35 2.15 7.17
C SER A 108 17.23 2.93 8.15
N GLU A 109 16.77 3.15 9.39
CA GLU A 109 17.55 3.81 10.44
C GLU A 109 18.79 3.00 10.83
N VAL A 110 18.65 1.69 10.99
CA VAL A 110 19.76 0.77 11.35
C VAL A 110 20.78 0.67 10.22
N ALA A 111 20.30 0.70 8.98
CA ALA A 111 21.14 0.57 7.79
C ALA A 111 21.86 1.86 7.39
N LYS A 112 21.56 3.02 8.02
CA LYS A 112 22.15 4.34 7.67
C LYS A 112 22.23 4.56 6.16
N SER A 113 21.11 4.37 5.47
CA SER A 113 21.04 4.43 4.01
C SER A 113 19.72 5.01 3.54
N PHE A 114 19.80 6.17 2.89
CA PHE A 114 18.64 6.81 2.26
C PHE A 114 18.23 6.11 0.95
N GLU A 115 19.15 5.36 0.33
CA GLU A 115 18.87 4.57 -0.88
C GLU A 115 17.83 3.48 -0.63
N ILE A 116 17.84 2.86 0.56
CA ILE A 116 16.83 1.87 0.97
C ILE A 116 15.44 2.48 1.00
N ILE A 117 15.31 3.72 1.48
CA ILE A 117 14.02 4.44 1.51
C ILE A 117 13.53 4.68 0.09
N ILE A 118 14.40 5.16 -0.81
CA ILE A 118 14.04 5.41 -2.21
C ILE A 118 13.54 4.12 -2.89
N ILE A 119 14.27 3.01 -2.74
CA ILE A 119 13.89 1.72 -3.31
C ILE A 119 12.57 1.23 -2.71
N ALA A 120 12.41 1.32 -1.39
CA ALA A 120 11.18 0.92 -0.73
C ALA A 120 9.97 1.75 -1.18
N ARG A 121 10.15 3.05 -1.50
CA ARG A 121 9.10 3.91 -2.05
C ARG A 121 8.65 3.48 -3.45
N ILE A 122 9.56 3.02 -4.31
CA ILE A 122 9.20 2.43 -5.60
C ILE A 122 8.38 1.14 -5.39
N LEU A 123 8.87 0.25 -4.52
CA LEU A 123 8.23 -1.04 -4.26
C LEU A 123 6.83 -0.90 -3.66
N VAL A 124 6.66 -0.04 -2.65
CA VAL A 124 5.34 0.24 -2.07
C VAL A 124 4.43 0.97 -3.06
N GLY A 125 5.01 1.80 -3.94
CA GLY A 125 4.31 2.41 -5.08
C GLY A 125 3.74 1.36 -6.03
N ILE A 126 4.53 0.36 -6.43
CA ILE A 126 4.08 -0.76 -7.27
C ILE A 126 2.92 -1.49 -6.58
N CYS A 127 3.03 -1.76 -5.27
CA CYS A 127 1.96 -2.41 -4.52
C CYS A 127 0.67 -1.60 -4.49
N ALA A 128 0.81 -0.29 -4.31
CA ALA A 128 -0.27 0.67 -4.23
C ALA A 128 -0.99 0.83 -5.60
N GLY A 129 -0.23 0.84 -6.70
CA GLY A 129 -0.78 0.89 -8.06
C GLY A 129 -1.48 -0.39 -8.49
N LEU A 130 -0.96 -1.55 -8.10
CA LEU A 130 -1.60 -2.83 -8.38
C LEU A 130 -2.93 -2.92 -7.61
N SER A 131 -2.91 -2.66 -6.31
CA SER A 131 -4.07 -2.78 -5.44
C SER A 131 -5.18 -1.78 -5.75
N SER A 132 -4.86 -0.54 -6.13
CA SER A 132 -5.86 0.48 -6.48
C SER A 132 -6.74 0.10 -7.68
N ASN A 133 -6.25 -0.76 -8.57
CA ASN A 133 -7.00 -1.29 -9.70
C ASN A 133 -7.71 -2.62 -9.38
N VAL A 134 -7.03 -3.51 -8.64
CA VAL A 134 -7.54 -4.86 -8.36
C VAL A 134 -8.68 -4.83 -7.34
N VAL A 135 -8.62 -3.98 -6.31
CA VAL A 135 -9.67 -3.86 -5.28
C VAL A 135 -11.02 -3.48 -5.89
N PRO A 136 -11.20 -2.36 -6.63
CA PRO A 136 -12.50 -2.02 -7.20
C PRO A 136 -12.98 -3.06 -8.22
N MET A 137 -12.07 -3.74 -8.91
CA MET A 137 -12.42 -4.85 -9.81
C MET A 137 -12.97 -6.05 -9.03
N TYR A 138 -12.29 -6.48 -7.97
CA TYR A 138 -12.71 -7.58 -7.10
C TYR A 138 -14.07 -7.30 -6.47
N LEU A 139 -14.23 -6.11 -5.89
CA LEU A 139 -15.49 -5.69 -5.28
C LEU A 139 -16.62 -5.54 -6.29
N GLY A 140 -16.33 -4.99 -7.47
CA GLY A 140 -17.30 -4.85 -8.54
C GLY A 140 -17.80 -6.18 -9.10
N GLU A 141 -16.97 -7.23 -9.05
CA GLU A 141 -17.35 -8.59 -9.45
C GLU A 141 -18.09 -9.36 -8.36
N LEU A 142 -17.86 -9.04 -7.08
CA LEU A 142 -18.54 -9.64 -5.92
C LEU A 142 -19.90 -8.98 -5.62
N SER A 143 -20.08 -7.73 -6.03
CA SER A 143 -21.25 -6.91 -5.68
C SER A 143 -22.50 -7.26 -6.49
N PRO A 144 -23.70 -7.33 -5.87
CA PRO A 144 -24.95 -7.43 -6.60
C PRO A 144 -25.21 -6.13 -7.39
N LYS A 145 -25.86 -6.23 -8.56
CA LYS A 145 -26.11 -5.10 -9.48
C LYS A 145 -26.67 -3.85 -8.78
N ASN A 146 -27.54 -4.03 -7.79
CA ASN A 146 -28.23 -2.94 -7.10
C ASN A 146 -27.34 -2.18 -6.07
N LEU A 147 -26.23 -2.77 -5.61
CA LEU A 147 -25.33 -2.19 -4.57
C LEU A 147 -23.93 -1.89 -5.09
N ARG A 148 -23.66 -2.14 -6.37
CA ARG A 148 -22.32 -2.00 -6.95
C ARG A 148 -21.76 -0.59 -6.84
N GLY A 149 -22.61 0.44 -6.94
CA GLY A 149 -22.21 1.83 -6.75
C GLY A 149 -21.77 2.13 -5.31
N ALA A 150 -22.56 1.69 -4.32
CA ALA A 150 -22.23 1.91 -2.90
C ALA A 150 -20.92 1.22 -2.50
N ILE A 151 -20.72 -0.04 -2.93
CA ILE A 151 -19.49 -0.79 -2.64
C ILE A 151 -18.28 -0.19 -3.37
N GLY A 152 -18.48 0.40 -4.56
CA GLY A 152 -17.41 1.07 -5.31
C GLY A 152 -16.85 2.33 -4.63
N ILE A 153 -17.60 2.97 -3.72
CA ILE A 153 -17.16 4.17 -2.98
C ILE A 153 -16.33 3.80 -1.74
N VAL A 154 -16.50 2.60 -1.19
CA VAL A 154 -15.80 2.15 0.03
C VAL A 154 -14.27 2.25 -0.08
N PRO A 155 -13.61 1.80 -1.18
CA PRO A 155 -12.17 1.99 -1.35
C PRO A 155 -11.72 3.45 -1.19
N GLN A 156 -12.46 4.39 -1.78
CA GLN A 156 -12.14 5.82 -1.72
C GLN A 156 -12.25 6.36 -0.29
N LEU A 157 -13.26 5.94 0.47
CA LEU A 157 -13.40 6.28 1.89
C LEU A 157 -12.23 5.72 2.71
N PHE A 158 -11.77 4.50 2.43
CA PHE A 158 -10.61 3.94 3.14
C PHE A 158 -9.31 4.66 2.79
N ILE A 159 -9.15 5.17 1.56
CA ILE A 159 -8.02 6.03 1.19
C ILE A 159 -8.00 7.30 2.06
N THR A 160 -9.13 7.99 2.21
CA THR A 160 -9.18 9.22 3.03
C THR A 160 -8.96 8.92 4.52
N VAL A 161 -9.48 7.80 5.02
CA VAL A 161 -9.19 7.33 6.39
C VAL A 161 -7.70 6.99 6.57
N GLY A 162 -7.06 6.39 5.57
CA GLY A 162 -5.63 6.12 5.58
C GLY A 162 -4.78 7.39 5.65
N ILE A 163 -5.15 8.41 4.86
CA ILE A 163 -4.52 9.74 4.90
C ILE A 163 -4.66 10.37 6.28
N LEU A 164 -5.87 10.39 6.83
CA LEU A 164 -6.13 10.95 8.16
C LEU A 164 -5.33 10.22 9.23
N THR A 165 -5.29 8.89 9.17
CA THR A 165 -4.57 8.06 10.14
C THR A 165 -3.07 8.31 10.09
N ALA A 166 -2.49 8.44 8.89
CA ALA A 166 -1.09 8.81 8.73
C ALA A 166 -0.80 10.21 9.33
N GLN A 167 -1.69 11.18 9.12
CA GLN A 167 -1.52 12.51 9.70
C GLN A 167 -1.61 12.50 11.23
N VAL A 168 -2.54 11.73 11.79
CA VAL A 168 -2.69 11.55 13.25
C VAL A 168 -1.43 10.90 13.83
N PHE A 169 -0.97 9.76 13.31
CA PHE A 169 0.26 9.13 13.80
C PHE A 169 1.50 10.01 13.60
N GLY A 170 1.49 10.88 12.59
CA GLY A 170 2.54 11.85 12.31
C GLY A 170 2.61 13.04 13.27
N LEU A 171 1.70 13.15 14.25
CA LEU A 171 1.82 14.15 15.31
C LEU A 171 3.13 13.96 16.08
N ARG A 172 3.81 15.07 16.40
CA ARG A 172 5.06 15.07 17.20
C ARG A 172 4.90 14.36 18.55
N HIS A 173 3.71 14.32 19.13
CA HIS A 173 3.51 13.63 20.40
C HIS A 173 3.38 12.10 20.26
N LEU A 174 3.14 11.59 19.05
CA LEU A 174 2.94 10.16 18.78
C LEU A 174 4.20 9.55 18.14
N LEU A 175 4.26 9.46 16.81
CA LEU A 175 5.36 8.85 16.07
C LEU A 175 6.12 9.85 15.18
N GLY A 176 5.71 11.12 15.14
CA GLY A 176 6.41 12.19 14.43
C GLY A 176 7.67 12.71 15.15
N ASN A 177 8.49 11.81 15.69
CA ASN A 177 9.71 12.11 16.44
C ASN A 177 10.93 11.43 15.78
N ASN A 178 12.13 11.84 16.20
CA ASN A 178 13.39 11.38 15.62
C ASN A 178 13.58 9.85 15.66
N THR A 179 12.99 9.17 16.64
CA THR A 179 13.02 7.70 16.79
C THR A 179 11.74 7.00 16.29
N GLY A 180 10.67 7.76 16.02
CA GLY A 180 9.34 7.21 15.70
C GLY A 180 9.03 7.12 14.20
N TRP A 181 9.74 7.89 13.37
CA TRP A 181 9.47 7.94 11.93
C TRP A 181 9.69 6.60 11.19
N PRO A 182 10.68 5.74 11.52
CA PRO A 182 10.85 4.46 10.82
C PRO A 182 9.73 3.49 11.20
N ILE A 183 9.28 3.52 12.46
CA ILE A 183 8.15 2.75 12.96
C ILE A 183 6.87 3.18 12.22
N MET A 184 6.69 4.48 12.02
CA MET A 184 5.56 5.02 11.28
C MET A 184 5.54 4.53 9.82
N LEU A 185 6.69 4.44 9.16
CA LEU A 185 6.79 3.89 7.81
C LEU A 185 6.56 2.37 7.80
N ALA A 186 7.10 1.62 8.77
CA ALA A 186 6.91 0.18 8.92
C ALA A 186 5.45 -0.22 9.25
N LEU A 187 4.68 0.67 9.89
CA LEU A 187 3.28 0.44 10.25
C LEU A 187 2.39 0.12 9.03
N THR A 188 2.80 0.54 7.84
CA THR A 188 2.17 0.19 6.56
C THR A 188 2.07 -1.32 6.32
N GLY A 189 2.93 -2.12 6.96
CA GLY A 189 2.91 -3.59 6.87
C GLY A 189 1.80 -4.25 7.67
N ILE A 190 1.26 -3.60 8.72
CA ILE A 190 0.22 -4.20 9.57
C ILE A 190 -1.08 -4.43 8.77
N PRO A 191 -1.64 -3.44 8.04
CA PRO A 191 -2.80 -3.69 7.20
C PRO A 191 -2.57 -4.80 6.16
N ALA A 192 -1.39 -4.85 5.56
CA ALA A 192 -1.02 -5.87 4.58
C ALA A 192 -1.01 -7.29 5.20
N ILE A 193 -0.47 -7.45 6.42
CA ILE A 193 -0.47 -8.74 7.14
C ILE A 193 -1.89 -9.14 7.53
N VAL A 194 -2.72 -8.20 8.01
CA VAL A 194 -4.12 -8.46 8.37
C VAL A 194 -4.90 -8.95 7.14
N GLU A 195 -4.73 -8.29 5.99
CA GLU A 195 -5.35 -8.76 4.75
C GLU A 195 -4.77 -10.10 4.29
N LEU A 196 -3.46 -10.33 4.40
CA LEU A 196 -2.85 -11.60 4.05
C LEU A 196 -3.40 -12.79 4.86
N LEU A 197 -3.70 -12.58 6.15
CA LEU A 197 -4.26 -13.61 7.03
C LEU A 197 -5.75 -13.84 6.78
N MET A 198 -6.51 -12.78 6.50
CA MET A 198 -7.96 -12.86 6.41
C MET A 198 -8.45 -13.19 4.99
N LEU A 199 -7.79 -12.68 3.95
CA LEU A 199 -8.19 -12.84 2.56
C LEU A 199 -8.26 -14.31 2.08
N PRO A 200 -7.43 -15.26 2.56
CA PRO A 200 -7.55 -16.68 2.21
C PRO A 200 -8.90 -17.29 2.56
N PHE A 201 -9.58 -16.82 3.61
CA PHE A 201 -10.88 -17.32 4.04
C PHE A 201 -12.07 -16.82 3.19
N PHE A 202 -11.85 -15.83 2.31
CA PHE A 202 -12.92 -15.27 1.47
C PHE A 202 -13.04 -15.97 0.11
N PRO A 203 -14.25 -16.02 -0.47
CA PRO A 203 -14.46 -16.62 -1.78
C PRO A 203 -13.68 -15.88 -2.88
N GLU A 204 -13.19 -16.66 -3.84
CA GLU A 204 -12.56 -16.14 -5.05
C GLU A 204 -13.61 -15.45 -5.93
N SER A 205 -13.20 -14.55 -6.84
CA SER A 205 -14.15 -13.86 -7.73
C SER A 205 -14.98 -14.89 -8.53
N PRO A 206 -16.33 -14.88 -8.42
CA PRO A 206 -17.22 -15.78 -9.15
C PRO A 206 -17.07 -15.66 -10.66
N ARG A 207 -16.68 -14.47 -11.15
CA ARG A 207 -16.49 -14.20 -12.57
C ARG A 207 -15.21 -14.84 -13.12
N TYR A 208 -14.14 -14.89 -12.32
CA TYR A 208 -12.91 -15.63 -12.65
C TYR A 208 -13.19 -17.13 -12.71
N MET A 209 -13.97 -17.66 -11.77
CA MET A 209 -14.36 -19.08 -11.76
C MET A 209 -15.27 -19.46 -12.94
N LEU A 210 -16.18 -18.57 -13.35
CA LEU A 210 -17.10 -18.79 -14.49
C LEU A 210 -16.41 -18.68 -15.84
N ILE A 211 -15.67 -17.60 -16.08
CA ILE A 211 -15.17 -17.25 -17.42
C ILE A 211 -13.81 -17.90 -17.70
N GLN A 212 -12.95 -18.04 -16.69
CA GLN A 212 -11.57 -18.50 -16.87
C GLN A 212 -11.32 -19.95 -16.44
N LYS A 213 -12.07 -20.47 -15.46
CA LYS A 213 -11.97 -21.87 -15.01
C LYS A 213 -13.08 -22.78 -15.54
N GLY A 214 -14.10 -22.24 -16.21
CA GLY A 214 -15.21 -23.00 -16.80
C GLY A 214 -16.04 -23.81 -15.79
N ASN A 215 -15.94 -23.52 -14.49
CA ASN A 215 -16.50 -24.37 -13.45
C ASN A 215 -17.80 -23.77 -12.88
N THR A 216 -18.91 -24.11 -13.52
CA THR A 216 -20.27 -23.57 -13.26
C THR A 216 -20.81 -23.88 -11.85
N GLU A 217 -20.32 -24.93 -11.19
CA GLU A 217 -20.83 -25.34 -9.88
C GLU A 217 -20.35 -24.45 -8.72
N LYS A 218 -19.08 -24.03 -8.72
CA LYS A 218 -18.54 -23.15 -7.65
C LYS A 218 -18.98 -21.69 -7.78
N ALA A 219 -19.50 -21.30 -8.94
CA ALA A 219 -19.98 -19.94 -9.17
C ALA A 219 -21.42 -19.68 -8.69
N ARG A 220 -22.17 -20.74 -8.39
CA ARG A 220 -23.54 -20.66 -7.87
C ARG A 220 -23.61 -20.61 -6.33
N ARG A 221 -22.51 -20.93 -5.63
CA ARG A 221 -22.40 -20.88 -4.16
C ARG A 221 -21.75 -19.57 -3.72
#